data_AF-A0A2N5T609-F1
#
_entry.id   AF-A0A2N5T609-F1
#
_cell.length_a   1.000
_cell.length_b   1.000
_cell.length_c   1.000
_cell.angle_alpha   90.00
_cell.angle_beta   90.00
_cell.angle_gamma   90.00
#
_symmetry.space_group_name_H-M   'P 1'
#
loop_
_entity.id
_entity.type
_entity.pdbx_description
1 polymer ?
#
loop_
_entity_poly.entity_id
_entity_poly.type
_entity_poly.pdbx_seq_one_letter_code
_entity_poly.pdbx_strand_id
1 'polypeptide(L)'
;MLWNKSNTNWQSLKLADSFTLYQNVWQGDKVLDGGKSEIICDSFQQGSLAWRTDFAMPSAPQDDNQVKAYTNVAWAGDSIQLKQLNTFNTVWDWKLSNESKDLVADVSYDIFLASHRECKEQKCASREVMIWLSAINGAKPAGTRVGTIQVGSEQFQVWQGTVNVPVVSIFPVDADRQINSFKADFKKLLKKLDQFGVLQDEYIVSVGAGVEIFKGSGNLTTSKYTIELY
;
A
#
# COMPACT_ATOMS: atom_id res chain seq x y z
N MET A 1 11.03 -5.20 -13.66
CA MET A 1 11.09 -6.56 -13.09
C MET A 1 9.80 -7.27 -13.46
N LEU A 2 9.89 -8.43 -14.09
CA LEU A 2 8.75 -9.16 -14.62
C LEU A 2 8.60 -10.49 -13.89
N TRP A 3 7.39 -10.72 -13.40
CA TRP A 3 6.93 -12.01 -12.95
C TRP A 3 5.93 -12.61 -13.91
N ASN A 4 6.10 -13.90 -14.07
CA ASN A 4 5.13 -14.84 -14.56
C ASN A 4 5.09 -15.99 -13.56
N LYS A 5 4.10 -16.87 -13.65
CA LYS A 5 3.92 -17.98 -12.71
C LYS A 5 5.12 -18.94 -12.61
N SER A 6 6.02 -18.97 -13.60
CA SER A 6 7.25 -19.76 -13.57
C SER A 6 8.44 -19.07 -12.88
N ASN A 7 8.31 -17.79 -12.49
CA ASN A 7 9.35 -17.00 -11.84
C ASN A 7 9.15 -16.93 -10.32
N THR A 8 10.17 -16.39 -9.62
CA THR A 8 10.11 -16.16 -8.18
C THR A 8 9.08 -15.08 -7.83
N ASN A 9 8.17 -15.37 -6.90
CA ASN A 9 7.13 -14.46 -6.40
C ASN A 9 7.63 -13.16 -5.76
N TRP A 10 8.92 -13.10 -5.46
CA TRP A 10 9.58 -12.00 -4.77
C TRP A 10 10.75 -11.50 -5.62
N GLN A 11 10.53 -10.40 -6.34
CA GLN A 11 11.58 -9.64 -7.00
C GLN A 11 11.59 -8.22 -6.46
N SER A 12 12.78 -7.64 -6.34
CA SER A 12 12.98 -6.30 -5.81
C SER A 12 14.08 -5.53 -6.54
N LEU A 13 13.90 -4.21 -6.68
CA LEU A 13 14.88 -3.30 -7.26
C LEU A 13 15.13 -2.17 -6.25
N LYS A 14 16.31 -2.17 -5.64
CA LYS A 14 16.75 -1.12 -4.71
C LYS A 14 17.07 0.16 -5.50
N LEU A 15 16.38 1.24 -5.19
CA LEU A 15 16.55 2.57 -5.81
C LEU A 15 17.42 3.50 -4.97
N ALA A 16 17.32 3.38 -3.64
CA ALA A 16 18.16 4.06 -2.66
C ALA A 16 18.29 3.20 -1.40
N ASP A 17 19.05 3.63 -0.40
CA ASP A 17 19.30 2.84 0.81
C ASP A 17 18.04 2.35 1.51
N SER A 18 17.05 3.23 1.62
CA SER A 18 15.78 2.92 2.25
C SER A 18 14.64 2.82 1.24
N PHE A 19 14.88 2.71 -0.07
CA PHE A 19 13.81 2.81 -1.06
C PHE A 19 13.91 1.71 -2.11
N THR A 20 12.90 0.85 -2.19
CA THR A 20 12.93 -0.36 -3.00
C THR A 20 11.58 -0.58 -3.70
N LEU A 21 11.61 -0.91 -4.98
CA LEU A 21 10.45 -1.41 -5.70
C LEU A 21 10.32 -2.91 -5.48
N TYR A 22 9.09 -3.37 -5.26
CA TYR A 22 8.76 -4.77 -5.08
C TYR A 22 7.68 -5.19 -6.05
N GLN A 23 7.92 -6.35 -6.63
CA GLN A 23 6.99 -7.01 -7.52
C GLN A 23 5.91 -7.77 -6.70
N ASN A 24 6.30 -8.33 -5.54
CA ASN A 24 5.45 -8.74 -4.42
C ASN A 24 4.15 -9.49 -4.80
N VAL A 25 4.28 -10.62 -5.48
CA VAL A 25 3.15 -11.54 -5.80
C VAL A 25 3.14 -12.67 -4.79
N TRP A 26 2.85 -12.32 -3.54
CA TRP A 26 3.03 -13.20 -2.39
C TRP A 26 2.09 -14.43 -2.38
N GLN A 27 0.92 -14.36 -3.03
CA GLN A 27 0.05 -15.53 -3.28
C GLN A 27 0.04 -15.93 -4.77
N GLY A 28 1.23 -15.98 -5.40
CA GLY A 28 1.36 -16.40 -6.80
C GLY A 28 0.82 -17.81 -7.09
N ASP A 29 0.71 -18.67 -6.09
CA ASP A 29 0.08 -19.99 -6.15
C ASP A 29 -1.43 -19.93 -6.44
N LYS A 30 -2.11 -18.84 -6.06
CA LYS A 30 -3.54 -18.59 -6.32
C LYS A 30 -3.81 -17.84 -7.62
N VAL A 31 -2.77 -17.57 -8.40
CA VAL A 31 -2.88 -16.96 -9.73
C VAL A 31 -2.95 -18.08 -10.77
N LEU A 32 -3.95 -18.06 -11.64
CA LEU A 32 -4.07 -19.01 -12.73
C LEU A 32 -2.99 -18.79 -13.81
N ASP A 33 -2.85 -19.75 -14.72
CA ASP A 33 -1.88 -19.67 -15.80
C ASP A 33 -2.15 -18.45 -16.70
N GLY A 34 -1.09 -17.83 -17.20
CA GLY A 34 -1.16 -16.55 -17.92
C GLY A 34 -1.08 -15.31 -17.01
N GLY A 35 -0.99 -15.49 -15.69
CA GLY A 35 -0.75 -14.40 -14.75
C GLY A 35 0.59 -13.69 -14.98
N LYS A 36 0.58 -12.36 -14.80
CA LYS A 36 1.77 -11.51 -14.91
C LYS A 36 1.71 -10.32 -13.96
N SER A 37 2.86 -9.86 -13.52
CA SER A 37 3.03 -8.57 -12.86
C SER A 37 4.41 -8.02 -13.22
N GLU A 38 4.42 -6.86 -13.84
CA GLU A 38 5.62 -6.14 -14.20
C GLU A 38 5.65 -4.82 -13.43
N ILE A 39 6.79 -4.49 -12.82
CA ILE A 39 7.03 -3.20 -12.17
C ILE A 39 8.28 -2.55 -12.76
N ILE A 40 8.16 -1.29 -13.17
CA ILE A 40 9.20 -0.56 -13.89
C ILE A 40 9.43 0.78 -13.20
N CYS A 41 10.68 1.09 -12.90
CA CYS A 41 11.11 2.43 -12.52
C CYS A 41 11.31 3.25 -13.79
N ASP A 42 10.49 4.26 -14.01
CA ASP A 42 10.65 5.17 -15.15
C ASP A 42 11.68 6.27 -14.83
N SER A 43 11.66 6.81 -13.60
CA SER A 43 12.70 7.73 -13.12
C SER A 43 12.78 7.78 -11.59
N PHE A 44 13.98 8.01 -11.06
CA PHE A 44 14.19 8.32 -9.65
C PHE A 44 15.25 9.42 -9.53
N GLN A 45 14.82 10.63 -9.20
CA GLN A 45 15.68 11.82 -9.16
C GLN A 45 15.36 12.65 -7.92
N GLN A 46 16.39 12.96 -7.13
CA GLN A 46 16.27 13.81 -5.93
C GLN A 46 15.13 13.37 -4.97
N GLY A 47 14.90 12.07 -4.81
CA GLY A 47 13.85 11.53 -3.93
C GLY A 47 12.44 11.51 -4.54
N SER A 48 12.27 11.96 -5.79
CA SER A 48 11.02 11.82 -6.54
C SER A 48 11.06 10.61 -7.46
N LEU A 49 10.09 9.71 -7.29
CA LEU A 49 9.93 8.49 -8.08
C LEU A 49 8.79 8.62 -9.08
N ALA A 50 9.02 8.20 -10.32
CA ALA A 50 7.98 7.81 -11.26
C ALA A 50 8.16 6.32 -11.59
N TRP A 51 7.07 5.56 -11.51
CA TRP A 51 7.07 4.12 -11.73
C TRP A 51 5.73 3.68 -12.30
N ARG A 52 5.73 2.51 -12.92
CA ARG A 52 4.50 1.90 -13.43
C ARG A 52 4.47 0.43 -13.14
N THR A 53 3.26 -0.12 -13.04
CA THR A 53 3.03 -1.56 -13.04
C THR A 53 1.96 -1.96 -14.03
N ASP A 54 2.25 -3.03 -14.77
CA ASP A 54 1.34 -3.72 -15.66
C ASP A 54 1.07 -5.11 -15.08
N PHE A 55 -0.19 -5.44 -14.83
CA PHE A 55 -0.54 -6.69 -14.16
C PHE A 55 -1.75 -7.39 -14.79
N ALA A 56 -1.79 -8.71 -14.66
CA ALA A 56 -2.95 -9.54 -14.88
C ALA A 56 -2.93 -10.72 -13.89
N MET A 57 -3.96 -10.82 -13.07
CA MET A 57 -4.13 -11.84 -12.04
C MET A 57 -5.40 -12.65 -12.33
N PRO A 58 -5.38 -13.57 -13.31
CA PRO A 58 -6.50 -14.47 -13.51
C PRO A 58 -6.68 -15.31 -12.24
N SER A 59 -7.92 -15.43 -11.78
CA SER A 59 -8.27 -16.02 -10.48
C SER A 59 -9.32 -17.11 -10.66
N ALA A 60 -9.22 -18.16 -9.85
CA ALA A 60 -10.30 -19.12 -9.70
C ALA A 60 -11.37 -18.56 -8.75
N PRO A 61 -12.66 -18.88 -8.94
CA PRO A 61 -13.75 -18.27 -8.16
C PRO A 61 -13.59 -18.35 -6.63
N GLN A 62 -13.00 -19.43 -6.11
CA GLN A 62 -12.75 -19.60 -4.67
C GLN A 62 -11.71 -18.64 -4.10
N ASP A 63 -10.87 -18.05 -4.95
CA ASP A 63 -9.77 -17.15 -4.56
C ASP A 63 -10.03 -15.69 -4.96
N ASP A 64 -11.22 -15.37 -5.48
CA ASP A 64 -11.58 -14.03 -5.98
C ASP A 64 -11.55 -12.93 -4.91
N ASN A 65 -11.72 -13.31 -3.63
CA ASN A 65 -11.72 -12.39 -2.49
C ASN A 65 -10.37 -12.35 -1.76
N GLN A 66 -9.31 -12.87 -2.37
CA GLN A 66 -7.98 -12.92 -1.76
C GLN A 66 -6.98 -12.09 -2.57
N VAL A 67 -6.32 -11.16 -1.88
CA VAL A 67 -5.21 -10.36 -2.45
C VAL A 67 -4.09 -11.31 -2.85
N LYS A 68 -3.64 -11.23 -4.10
CA LYS A 68 -2.57 -12.06 -4.65
C LYS A 68 -1.22 -11.37 -4.66
N ALA A 69 -1.24 -10.04 -4.77
CA ALA A 69 -0.06 -9.23 -4.92
C ALA A 69 -0.27 -7.85 -4.31
N TYR A 70 0.81 -7.25 -3.81
CA TYR A 70 0.88 -5.83 -3.50
C TYR A 70 2.08 -5.23 -4.23
N THR A 71 1.93 -4.99 -5.53
CA THR A 71 3.02 -4.44 -6.37
C THR A 71 3.25 -2.99 -5.96
N ASN A 72 4.40 -2.69 -5.35
CA ASN A 72 4.57 -1.45 -4.59
C ASN A 72 5.99 -0.92 -4.61
N VAL A 73 6.13 0.35 -4.24
CA VAL A 73 7.37 0.87 -3.68
C VAL A 73 7.30 0.81 -2.16
N ALA A 74 8.43 0.55 -1.49
CA ALA A 74 8.51 0.65 -0.04
C ALA A 74 9.70 1.47 0.41
N TRP A 75 9.45 2.29 1.44
CA TRP A 75 10.48 2.80 2.31
C TRP A 75 10.72 1.83 3.48
N ALA A 76 11.97 1.49 3.76
CA ALA A 76 12.38 0.67 4.90
C ALA A 76 13.77 1.13 5.38
N GLY A 77 13.79 2.12 6.28
CA GLY A 77 15.00 2.70 6.84
C GLY A 77 15.25 2.31 8.29
N ASP A 78 16.04 3.13 8.98
CA ASP A 78 16.14 3.01 10.43
C ASP A 78 14.79 3.25 11.10
N SER A 79 14.56 2.55 12.20
CA SER A 79 13.25 2.54 12.83
C SER A 79 13.07 3.84 13.61
N ILE A 80 12.00 4.58 13.29
CA ILE A 80 11.70 5.89 13.88
C ILE A 80 10.44 5.75 14.72
N GLN A 81 10.50 6.20 15.97
CA GLN A 81 9.34 6.20 16.86
C GLN A 81 8.37 7.31 16.45
N LEU A 82 7.06 7.03 16.43
CA LEU A 82 6.06 7.99 15.96
C LEU A 82 6.11 9.32 16.71
N LYS A 83 6.24 9.30 18.04
CA LYS A 83 6.39 10.53 18.85
C LYS A 83 7.68 11.31 18.61
N GLN A 84 8.69 10.69 18.00
CA GLN A 84 9.99 11.32 17.69
C GLN A 84 10.09 11.83 16.25
N LEU A 85 9.10 11.55 15.40
CA LEU A 85 9.07 12.05 14.03
C LEU A 85 9.16 13.57 14.02
N ASN A 86 10.09 14.12 13.25
CA ASN A 86 10.08 15.53 12.90
C ASN A 86 9.11 15.75 11.75
N THR A 87 9.26 14.95 10.70
CA THR A 87 8.53 15.05 9.44
C THR A 87 8.09 13.67 8.98
N PHE A 88 6.85 13.56 8.52
CA PHE A 88 6.38 12.43 7.75
C PHE A 88 5.36 12.90 6.71
N ASN A 89 5.85 13.35 5.55
CA ASN A 89 5.02 13.88 4.47
C ASN A 89 5.09 12.97 3.25
N THR A 90 4.00 12.90 2.49
CA THR A 90 3.96 12.21 1.20
C THR A 90 3.23 13.02 0.13
N VAL A 91 3.63 12.81 -1.11
CA VAL A 91 2.90 13.19 -2.32
C VAL A 91 2.83 11.96 -3.22
N TRP A 92 1.66 11.66 -3.76
CA TRP A 92 1.49 10.60 -4.74
C TRP A 92 0.45 10.98 -5.80
N ASP A 93 0.94 11.08 -7.03
CA ASP A 93 0.15 11.31 -8.24
C ASP A 93 0.18 10.02 -9.08
N TRP A 94 -0.99 9.43 -9.29
CA TRP A 94 -1.12 8.14 -9.95
C TRP A 94 -2.38 8.06 -10.82
N LYS A 95 -2.38 7.14 -11.78
CA LYS A 95 -3.51 6.83 -12.63
C LYS A 95 -3.59 5.33 -12.87
N LEU A 96 -4.79 4.78 -12.70
CA LEU A 96 -5.11 3.44 -13.19
C LEU A 96 -5.69 3.54 -14.61
N SER A 97 -5.35 2.57 -15.45
CA SER A 97 -5.82 2.49 -16.83
C SER A 97 -5.83 1.06 -17.34
N ASN A 98 -6.51 0.84 -18.47
CA ASN A 98 -6.63 -0.47 -19.12
C ASN A 98 -7.17 -1.56 -18.19
N GLU A 99 -8.08 -1.17 -17.30
CA GLU A 99 -8.75 -2.05 -16.36
C GLU A 99 -9.60 -3.07 -17.11
N SER A 100 -9.47 -4.35 -16.75
CA SER A 100 -10.46 -5.34 -17.14
C SER A 100 -11.76 -5.11 -16.36
N LYS A 101 -12.90 -5.51 -16.95
CA LYS A 101 -14.22 -5.32 -16.32
C LYS A 101 -14.35 -6.03 -14.97
N ASP A 102 -13.58 -7.08 -14.76
CA ASP A 102 -13.57 -7.92 -13.56
C ASP A 102 -12.48 -7.56 -12.56
N LEU A 103 -11.70 -6.48 -12.80
CA LEU A 103 -10.64 -6.03 -11.90
C LEU A 103 -11.19 -5.80 -10.49
N VAL A 104 -10.60 -6.44 -9.48
CA VAL A 104 -10.83 -6.11 -8.07
C VAL A 104 -9.47 -5.79 -7.45
N ALA A 105 -9.33 -4.58 -6.97
CA ALA A 105 -8.08 -4.05 -6.45
C ALA A 105 -8.31 -2.82 -5.56
N ASP A 106 -7.31 -2.45 -4.79
CA ASP A 106 -7.18 -1.10 -4.22
C ASP A 106 -5.85 -0.47 -4.60
N VAL A 107 -5.80 0.85 -4.52
CA VAL A 107 -4.56 1.63 -4.60
C VAL A 107 -4.36 2.28 -3.25
N SER A 108 -3.29 1.92 -2.56
CA SER A 108 -3.16 2.19 -1.14
C SER A 108 -1.71 2.47 -0.72
N TYR A 109 -1.59 3.16 0.42
CA TYR A 109 -0.41 3.10 1.26
C TYR A 109 -0.59 2.01 2.31
N ASP A 110 0.53 1.45 2.74
CA ASP A 110 0.59 0.39 3.73
C ASP A 110 1.75 0.64 4.70
N ILE A 111 1.46 0.91 5.97
CA ILE A 111 2.45 1.28 6.99
C ILE A 111 2.46 0.20 8.07
N PHE A 112 3.59 -0.49 8.21
CA PHE A 112 3.80 -1.40 9.33
C PHE A 112 4.45 -0.67 10.50
N LEU A 113 3.90 -0.92 11.68
CA LEU A 113 4.38 -0.38 12.94
C LEU A 113 4.74 -1.52 13.90
N ALA A 114 5.68 -1.27 14.80
CA ALA A 114 6.10 -2.22 15.83
C ALA A 114 6.12 -1.58 17.21
N SER A 115 5.93 -2.38 18.25
CA SER A 115 5.99 -1.94 19.65
C SER A 115 7.42 -1.80 20.19
N HIS A 116 8.44 -2.18 19.40
CA HIS A 116 9.84 -2.14 19.79
C HIS A 116 10.75 -1.80 18.60
N ARG A 117 11.89 -1.16 18.88
CA ARG A 117 12.76 -0.53 17.88
C ARG A 117 13.52 -1.51 16.98
N GLU A 118 13.78 -2.71 17.51
CA GLU A 118 14.57 -3.74 16.84
C GLU A 118 13.81 -4.41 15.69
N CYS A 119 12.49 -4.20 15.60
CA CYS A 119 11.71 -4.75 14.50
C CYS A 119 12.01 -4.00 13.19
N LYS A 120 12.53 -4.75 12.21
CA LYS A 120 12.93 -4.24 10.87
C LYS A 120 12.18 -4.90 9.73
N GLU A 121 11.29 -5.85 10.03
CA GLU A 121 10.57 -6.64 9.04
C GLU A 121 9.10 -6.75 9.42
N GLN A 122 8.20 -6.83 8.43
CA GLN A 122 6.75 -6.92 8.68
C GLN A 122 6.37 -8.09 9.60
N LYS A 123 7.14 -9.20 9.59
CA LYS A 123 6.88 -10.39 10.43
C LYS A 123 6.90 -10.12 11.94
N CYS A 124 7.58 -9.06 12.39
CA CYS A 124 7.61 -8.64 13.80
C CYS A 124 6.75 -7.41 14.07
N ALA A 125 6.00 -6.91 13.07
CA ALA A 125 5.11 -5.78 13.25
C ALA A 125 4.03 -6.12 14.28
N SER A 126 3.58 -5.08 15.00
CA SER A 126 2.47 -5.17 15.95
C SER A 126 1.18 -4.56 15.39
N ARG A 127 1.28 -3.79 14.30
CA ARG A 127 0.15 -3.09 13.69
C ARG A 127 0.41 -2.80 12.22
N GLU A 128 -0.68 -2.76 11.48
CA GLU A 128 -0.74 -2.31 10.10
C GLU A 128 -1.68 -1.10 10.01
N VAL A 129 -1.28 -0.07 9.26
CA VAL A 129 -2.10 1.10 8.98
C VAL A 129 -2.15 1.28 7.48
N MET A 130 -3.34 1.12 6.90
CA MET A 130 -3.54 1.31 5.46
C MET A 130 -4.27 2.60 5.15
N ILE A 131 -3.86 3.28 4.08
CA ILE A 131 -4.52 4.46 3.54
C ILE A 131 -4.90 4.16 2.10
N TRP A 132 -6.13 3.74 1.87
CA TRP A 132 -6.65 3.44 0.55
C TRP A 132 -7.06 4.74 -0.13
N LEU A 133 -6.52 4.99 -1.32
CA LEU A 133 -6.86 6.13 -2.17
C LEU A 133 -7.95 5.78 -3.20
N SER A 134 -8.19 4.49 -3.43
CA SER A 134 -9.20 3.98 -4.35
C SER A 134 -9.53 2.53 -4.00
N ALA A 135 -10.80 2.16 -4.10
CA ALA A 135 -11.27 0.78 -4.08
C ALA A 135 -11.98 0.49 -5.41
N ILE A 136 -11.68 -0.64 -6.03
CA ILE A 136 -12.18 -0.98 -7.37
C ILE A 136 -13.09 -2.20 -7.27
N ASN A 137 -14.29 -2.08 -7.85
CA ASN A 137 -15.30 -3.14 -7.97
C ASN A 137 -15.58 -3.90 -6.66
N GLY A 138 -15.72 -3.16 -5.56
CA GLY A 138 -16.17 -3.71 -4.27
C GLY A 138 -15.08 -4.28 -3.38
N ALA A 139 -13.80 -4.04 -3.68
CA ALA A 139 -12.70 -4.23 -2.71
C ALA A 139 -13.01 -3.47 -1.40
N LYS A 140 -12.70 -4.08 -0.25
CA LYS A 140 -12.95 -3.50 1.07
C LYS A 140 -11.82 -3.83 2.04
N PRO A 141 -11.50 -2.94 2.97
CA PRO A 141 -10.56 -3.26 4.03
C PRO A 141 -11.07 -4.37 4.95
N ALA A 142 -10.14 -5.01 5.65
CA ALA A 142 -10.48 -6.00 6.66
C ALA A 142 -11.24 -5.38 7.85
N GLY A 143 -12.18 -6.14 8.40
CA GLY A 143 -12.91 -5.80 9.62
C GLY A 143 -14.17 -4.97 9.39
N THR A 144 -14.40 -3.97 10.24
CA THR A 144 -15.65 -3.20 10.27
C THR A 144 -15.41 -1.71 10.42
N ARG A 145 -16.35 -0.90 9.91
CA ARG A 145 -16.33 0.55 10.05
C ARG A 145 -16.54 0.95 11.51
N VAL A 146 -15.64 1.79 12.03
CA VAL A 146 -15.68 2.30 13.42
C VAL A 146 -15.78 3.82 13.50
N GLY A 147 -15.62 4.53 12.38
CA GLY A 147 -15.73 5.99 12.39
C GLY A 147 -15.40 6.66 11.06
N THR A 148 -14.99 7.92 11.15
CA THR A 148 -14.54 8.74 10.03
C THR A 148 -13.40 9.65 10.47
N ILE A 149 -12.51 10.01 9.55
CA ILE A 149 -11.38 10.90 9.79
C ILE A 149 -11.12 11.82 8.60
N GLN A 150 -10.76 13.07 8.88
CA GLN A 150 -10.40 14.06 7.86
C GLN A 150 -8.88 14.07 7.63
N VAL A 151 -8.44 13.92 6.38
CA VAL A 151 -7.03 13.97 5.96
C VAL A 151 -6.89 14.97 4.81
N GLY A 152 -6.27 16.12 5.08
CA GLY A 152 -6.29 17.23 4.12
C GLY A 152 -7.72 17.67 3.83
N SER A 153 -8.09 17.75 2.55
CA SER A 153 -9.45 18.03 2.08
C SER A 153 -10.34 16.80 1.92
N GLU A 154 -9.79 15.60 2.08
CA GLU A 154 -10.50 14.34 1.84
C GLU A 154 -11.03 13.74 3.15
N GLN A 155 -12.26 13.24 3.13
CA GLN A 155 -12.92 12.59 4.25
C GLN A 155 -12.88 11.08 4.04
N PHE A 156 -12.39 10.35 5.04
CA PHE A 156 -12.26 8.90 5.00
C PHE A 156 -13.16 8.25 6.05
N GLN A 157 -13.63 7.04 5.77
CA GLN A 157 -14.11 6.10 6.78
C GLN A 157 -12.89 5.48 7.48
N VAL A 158 -13.04 5.12 8.76
CA VAL A 158 -12.04 4.37 9.51
C VAL A 158 -12.57 2.97 9.77
N TRP A 159 -11.76 1.97 9.46
CA TRP A 159 -12.05 0.55 9.60
C TRP A 159 -11.01 -0.10 10.50
N GLN A 160 -11.46 -1.01 11.35
CA GLN A 160 -10.59 -1.80 12.22
C GLN A 160 -10.88 -3.28 12.03
N GLY A 161 -9.82 -4.06 11.93
CA GLY A 161 -9.88 -5.50 11.76
C GLY A 161 -8.58 -6.17 12.20
N THR A 162 -8.41 -7.40 11.74
CA THR A 162 -7.17 -8.15 11.94
C THR A 162 -6.91 -8.96 10.69
N VAL A 163 -5.70 -8.83 10.15
CA VAL A 163 -5.17 -9.72 9.10
C VAL A 163 -4.14 -10.61 9.77
N ASN A 164 -2.85 -10.30 9.65
CA ASN A 164 -1.79 -10.93 10.44
C ASN A 164 -1.60 -10.23 11.79
N VAL A 165 -1.88 -8.92 11.82
CA VAL A 165 -1.81 -8.03 12.99
C VAL A 165 -3.09 -7.19 13.04
N PRO A 166 -3.39 -6.51 14.16
CA PRO A 166 -4.42 -5.48 14.17
C PRO A 166 -4.18 -4.45 13.06
N VAL A 167 -5.18 -4.24 12.21
CA VAL A 167 -5.12 -3.31 11.10
C VAL A 167 -6.09 -2.16 11.30
N VAL A 168 -5.63 -0.93 11.02
CA VAL A 168 -6.45 0.27 10.94
C VAL A 168 -6.38 0.79 9.51
N SER A 169 -7.46 0.65 8.76
CA SER A 169 -7.52 1.12 7.38
C SER A 169 -8.41 2.35 7.28
N ILE A 170 -8.00 3.31 6.47
CA ILE A 170 -8.87 4.41 6.05
C ILE A 170 -9.09 4.33 4.55
N PHE A 171 -10.33 4.55 4.10
CA PHE A 171 -10.67 4.64 2.68
C PHE A 171 -11.78 5.68 2.47
N PRO A 172 -11.93 6.24 1.25
CA PRO A 172 -12.79 7.38 1.01
C PRO A 172 -14.25 7.12 1.43
N VAL A 173 -14.96 8.15 1.91
CA VAL A 173 -16.37 8.00 2.31
C VAL A 173 -17.28 7.62 1.15
N ASP A 174 -17.00 8.14 -0.03
CA ASP A 174 -17.58 7.71 -1.29
C ASP A 174 -16.76 6.54 -1.82
N ALA A 175 -17.34 5.34 -1.86
CA ALA A 175 -16.61 4.12 -2.19
C ALA A 175 -16.09 4.09 -3.63
N ASP A 176 -16.69 4.87 -4.53
CA ASP A 176 -16.28 4.97 -5.94
C ASP A 176 -15.23 6.09 -6.16
N ARG A 177 -14.89 6.85 -5.11
CA ARG A 177 -13.92 7.94 -5.19
C ARG A 177 -12.51 7.40 -5.41
N GLN A 178 -11.91 7.82 -6.53
CA GLN A 178 -10.48 7.67 -6.78
C GLN A 178 -9.75 8.98 -6.47
N ILE A 179 -8.82 8.93 -5.52
CA ILE A 179 -7.96 10.06 -5.16
C ILE A 179 -6.63 9.92 -5.92
N ASN A 180 -6.63 10.34 -7.18
CA ASN A 180 -5.49 10.21 -8.09
C ASN A 180 -4.32 11.17 -7.80
N SER A 181 -4.55 12.22 -7.03
CA SER A 181 -3.51 13.14 -6.54
C SER A 181 -3.70 13.35 -5.06
N PHE A 182 -2.74 12.88 -4.27
CA PHE A 182 -2.82 12.86 -2.83
C PHE A 182 -1.58 13.48 -2.20
N LYS A 183 -1.80 14.35 -1.21
CA LYS A 183 -0.74 14.96 -0.40
C LYS A 183 -1.19 14.94 1.06
N ALA A 184 -0.37 14.38 1.93
CA ALA A 184 -0.69 14.28 3.35
C ALA A 184 0.52 14.43 4.26
N ASP A 185 0.23 14.93 5.46
CA ASP A 185 1.10 14.84 6.64
C ASP A 185 0.70 13.58 7.42
N PHE A 186 1.47 12.51 7.20
CA PHE A 186 1.26 11.22 7.84
C PHE A 186 1.60 11.24 9.32
N LYS A 187 2.49 12.12 9.80
CA LYS A 187 2.71 12.31 11.25
C LYS A 187 1.42 12.80 11.91
N LYS A 188 0.75 13.80 11.32
CA LYS A 188 -0.54 14.30 11.81
C LYS A 188 -1.64 13.25 11.68
N LEU A 189 -1.66 12.47 10.60
CA LEU A 189 -2.62 11.38 10.42
C LEU A 189 -2.47 10.30 11.49
N LEU A 190 -1.26 9.75 11.66
CA LEU A 190 -0.99 8.69 12.64
C LEU A 190 -1.29 9.15 14.07
N LYS A 191 -1.05 10.43 14.39
CA LYS A 191 -1.51 11.02 15.66
C LYS A 191 -3.02 11.05 15.81
N LYS A 192 -3.77 11.38 14.77
CA LYS A 192 -5.25 11.35 14.80
C LYS A 192 -5.80 9.92 14.92
N LEU A 193 -5.07 8.93 14.41
CA LEU A 193 -5.44 7.51 14.49
C LEU A 193 -5.20 6.90 15.89
N ASP A 194 -4.62 7.64 16.83
CA ASP A 194 -4.48 7.23 18.23
C ASP A 194 -5.82 6.87 18.89
N GLN A 195 -6.89 7.62 18.57
CA GLN A 195 -8.25 7.29 19.01
C GLN A 195 -8.77 5.95 18.45
N PHE A 196 -8.09 5.39 17.45
CA PHE A 196 -8.36 4.09 16.84
C PHE A 196 -7.21 3.09 17.10
N GLY A 197 -6.38 3.35 18.12
CA GLY A 197 -5.38 2.41 18.61
C GLY A 197 -3.97 2.53 18.02
N VAL A 198 -3.68 3.51 17.14
CA VAL A 198 -2.31 3.77 16.67
C VAL A 198 -1.51 4.52 17.74
N LEU A 199 -0.66 3.80 18.47
CA LEU A 199 0.00 4.34 19.66
C LEU A 199 1.25 5.13 19.26
N GLN A 200 1.42 6.33 19.83
CA GLN A 200 2.56 7.20 19.49
C GLN A 200 3.92 6.66 19.96
N ASP A 201 3.92 5.62 20.78
CA ASP A 201 5.12 4.89 21.20
C ASP A 201 5.56 3.81 20.21
N GLU A 202 4.73 3.48 19.21
CA GLU A 202 5.08 2.54 18.13
C GLU A 202 6.18 3.12 17.23
N TYR A 203 6.86 2.22 16.52
CA TYR A 203 7.97 2.52 15.63
C TYR A 203 7.63 2.14 14.19
N ILE A 204 8.01 2.98 13.22
CA ILE A 204 7.84 2.67 11.81
C ILE A 204 8.80 1.55 11.42
N VAL A 205 8.25 0.52 10.79
CA VAL A 205 8.98 -0.62 10.21
C VAL A 205 9.15 -0.39 8.71
N SER A 206 8.04 -0.12 8.02
CA SER A 206 8.05 0.16 6.59
C SER A 206 6.86 1.04 6.18
N VAL A 207 6.99 1.68 5.01
CA VAL A 207 5.95 2.49 4.38
C VAL A 207 5.88 2.12 2.90
N GLY A 208 4.86 1.37 2.51
CA GLY A 208 4.55 0.99 1.14
C GLY A 208 3.56 1.94 0.46
N ALA A 209 3.64 2.02 -0.85
CA ALA A 209 2.60 2.58 -1.72
C ALA A 209 2.51 1.78 -3.01
N GLY A 210 1.31 1.28 -3.35
CA GLY A 210 1.13 0.38 -4.48
C GLY A 210 -0.31 0.00 -4.74
N VAL A 211 -0.49 -1.17 -5.36
CA VAL A 211 -1.79 -1.73 -5.71
C VAL A 211 -1.92 -3.14 -5.13
N GLU A 212 -2.93 -3.37 -4.30
CA GLU A 212 -3.33 -4.72 -3.90
C GLU A 212 -4.25 -5.30 -4.97
N ILE A 213 -3.88 -6.44 -5.55
CA ILE A 213 -4.58 -7.03 -6.69
C ILE A 213 -5.22 -8.35 -6.25
N PHE A 214 -6.55 -8.42 -6.28
CA PHE A 214 -7.30 -9.64 -6.01
C PHE A 214 -7.45 -10.47 -7.29
N LYS A 215 -7.90 -9.82 -8.37
CA LYS A 215 -8.07 -10.45 -9.69
C LYS A 215 -8.17 -9.41 -10.81
N GLY A 216 -8.14 -9.88 -12.05
CA GLY A 216 -8.28 -9.05 -13.25
C GLY A 216 -6.96 -8.40 -13.67
N SER A 217 -7.02 -7.40 -14.54
CA SER A 217 -5.83 -6.74 -15.10
C SER A 217 -5.95 -5.23 -15.14
N GLY A 218 -4.80 -4.56 -15.18
CA GLY A 218 -4.72 -3.11 -15.32
C GLY A 218 -3.29 -2.61 -15.41
N ASN A 219 -3.16 -1.29 -15.56
CA ASN A 219 -1.92 -0.55 -15.51
C ASN A 219 -2.03 0.58 -14.49
N LEU A 220 -1.20 0.55 -13.45
CA LEU A 220 -1.02 1.68 -12.53
C LEU A 220 0.23 2.45 -12.96
N THR A 221 0.06 3.72 -13.34
CA THR A 221 1.15 4.65 -13.64
C THR A 221 1.24 5.70 -12.55
N THR A 222 2.41 5.83 -11.92
CA THR A 222 2.75 6.88 -10.96
C THR A 222 3.66 7.90 -11.61
N SER A 223 3.16 9.11 -11.82
CA SER A 223 3.97 10.21 -12.38
C SER A 223 4.86 10.86 -11.33
N LYS A 224 4.45 10.80 -10.06
CA LYS A 224 5.21 11.35 -8.94
C LYS A 224 4.87 10.63 -7.64
N TYR A 225 5.90 10.19 -6.93
CA TYR A 225 5.82 9.74 -5.56
C TYR A 225 7.00 10.31 -4.77
N THR A 226 6.71 10.93 -3.62
CA THR A 226 7.73 11.37 -2.66
C THR A 226 7.34 10.96 -1.25
N ILE A 227 8.33 10.65 -0.43
CA ILE A 227 8.20 10.43 1.00
C ILE A 227 9.34 11.17 1.72
N GLU A 228 8.99 12.05 2.65
CA GLU A 228 9.93 12.73 3.54
C GLU A 228 9.69 12.21 4.96
N LEU A 229 10.64 11.46 5.50
CA LEU A 229 10.48 10.72 6.76
C LEU A 229 11.77 10.77 7.60
N TYR A 230 11.75 11.50 8.72
CA TYR A 230 12.85 11.64 9.69
C TYR A 230 12.40 12.31 11.01
#